data_AF-A6BES2-F1
#
_entry.id   AF-A6BES2-F1
#
_cell.length_a   1.000
_cell.length_b   1.000
_cell.length_c   1.000
_cell.angle_alpha   90.00
_cell.angle_beta   90.00
_cell.angle_gamma   90.00
#
_symmetry.space_group_name_H-M   'P 1'
#
loop_
_entity.id
_entity.type
_entity.pdbx_description
1 polymer ?
#
loop_
_entity_poly.entity_id
_entity_poly.type
_entity_poly.pdbx_seq_one_letter_code
_entity_poly.pdbx_strand_id
1 'polypeptide(L)' 'MELLSTRILKGVFIMARVKNTMNVIQNTEINTYYDASVLNFQEIKRNSKGIFDLIHNSFTFGYAQGMKAAKAEIQRGGV' A
#
# COMPACT_ATOMS: atom_id res chain seq x y z
N MET A 1 -3.51 17.30 -32.84
CA MET A 1 -3.04 16.80 -31.54
C MET A 1 -3.69 15.44 -31.34
N GLU A 2 -3.05 14.44 -31.94
CA GLU A 2 -3.50 13.05 -31.95
C GLU A 2 -3.52 12.47 -30.54
N LEU A 3 -4.54 11.65 -30.33
CA LEU A 3 -4.65 10.57 -29.35
C LEU A 3 -3.28 10.04 -28.89
N LEU A 4 -2.84 10.48 -27.70
CA LEU A 4 -1.84 9.78 -26.92
C LEU A 4 -2.45 8.48 -26.40
N SER A 5 -2.45 7.49 -27.30
CA SER A 5 -2.15 6.08 -27.07
C SER A 5 -2.43 5.60 -25.64
N THR A 6 -3.67 5.15 -25.42
CA THR A 6 -4.10 4.34 -24.28
C THR A 6 -3.44 2.96 -24.34
N ARG A 7 -2.10 2.89 -24.33
CA ARG A 7 -1.36 1.68 -23.96
C ARG A 7 -1.15 1.71 -22.46
N ILE A 8 -2.20 1.39 -21.71
CA ILE A 8 -2.04 0.99 -20.31
C ILE A 8 -1.15 -0.26 -20.36
N LEU A 9 0.12 -0.11 -19.94
CA LEU A 9 1.03 -1.24 -19.76
C LEU A 9 0.31 -2.28 -18.90
N LYS A 10 0.14 -3.50 -19.43
CA LYS A 10 -0.38 -4.64 -18.66
C LYS A 10 0.41 -4.73 -17.35
N GLY A 11 -0.26 -4.50 -16.21
CA GLY A 11 0.34 -4.54 -14.89
C GLY A 11 0.53 -3.20 -14.18
N VAL A 12 0.19 -2.05 -14.79
CA VAL A 12 0.22 -0.76 -14.09
C VAL A 12 -1.11 -0.52 -13.38
N PHE A 13 -1.14 -0.74 -12.06
CA PHE A 13 -2.21 -0.24 -11.21
C PHE A 13 -1.99 1.26 -10.96
N ILE A 14 -2.79 2.10 -11.63
CA ILE A 14 -2.88 3.52 -11.25
C ILE A 14 -3.87 3.61 -10.10
N MET A 15 -3.46 4.26 -8.99
CA MET A 15 -4.35 4.52 -7.86
C MET A 15 -5.51 5.41 -8.33
N ALA A 16 -6.65 4.80 -8.65
CA ALA A 16 -7.86 5.53 -9.01
C ALA A 16 -8.29 6.42 -7.83
N ARG A 17 -9.00 7.51 -8.13
CA ARG A 17 -9.50 8.41 -7.08
C ARG A 17 -10.38 7.64 -6.10
N VAL A 18 -9.89 7.49 -4.86
CA VAL A 18 -10.69 6.94 -3.76
C VAL A 18 -11.72 7.99 -3.34
N LYS A 19 -13.01 7.67 -3.46
CA LYS A 19 -14.10 8.62 -3.14
C LYS A 19 -14.23 8.90 -1.64
N ASN A 20 -13.85 7.94 -0.79
CA ASN A 20 -13.85 8.09 0.67
C ASN A 20 -12.73 7.23 1.29
N THR A 21 -11.57 7.84 1.55
CA THR A 21 -10.37 7.16 2.07
C THR A 21 -10.61 6.53 3.44
N MET A 22 -11.32 7.21 4.33
CA MET A 22 -11.57 6.69 5.68
C MET A 22 -12.49 5.48 5.67
N ASN A 23 -13.49 5.45 4.79
CA ASN A 23 -14.34 4.28 4.62
C ASN A 23 -13.55 3.07 4.11
N VAL A 24 -12.58 3.27 3.21
CA VAL A 24 -11.69 2.18 2.78
C VAL A 24 -10.88 1.65 3.96
N ILE A 25 -10.27 2.54 4.74
CA ILE A 25 -9.45 2.16 5.90
C ILE A 25 -10.27 1.38 6.94
N GLN A 26 -11.47 1.87 7.29
CA GLN A 26 -12.32 1.24 8.31
C GLN A 26 -12.82 -0.15 7.92
N ASN A 27 -13.00 -0.41 6.63
CA ASN A 27 -13.49 -1.70 6.12
C ASN A 27 -12.35 -2.61 5.60
N THR A 28 -11.08 -2.24 5.81
CA THR A 28 -9.94 -3.06 5.40
C THR A 28 -9.44 -3.85 6.60
N GLU A 29 -9.52 -5.18 6.52
CA GLU A 29 -8.87 -6.07 7.47
C GLU A 29 -7.49 -6.45 6.94
N ILE A 30 -6.44 -6.20 7.74
CA ILE A 30 -5.08 -6.64 7.43
C ILE A 30 -4.84 -7.93 8.19
N ASN A 31 -4.40 -8.97 7.47
CA ASN A 31 -3.98 -10.21 8.09
C ASN A 31 -2.86 -9.94 9.11
N THR A 32 -3.01 -10.45 10.33
CA THR A 32 -2.11 -10.17 11.47
C THR A 32 -0.65 -10.55 11.22
N TYR A 33 -0.35 -11.44 10.27
CA TYR A 33 1.02 -11.77 9.88
C TYR A 33 1.71 -10.69 9.02
N TYR A 34 0.94 -9.76 8.44
CA TYR A 34 1.41 -8.69 7.57
C TYR A 34 1.03 -7.29 8.11
N ASP A 35 0.42 -7.22 9.28
CA ASP A 35 0.14 -6.00 10.04
C ASP A 35 1.45 -5.29 10.45
N ALA A 36 1.36 -3.98 10.67
CA ALA A 36 2.43 -3.17 11.22
C ALA A 36 2.36 -3.10 12.75
N SER A 37 3.40 -3.60 13.43
CA SER A 37 3.49 -3.51 14.88
C SER A 37 3.75 -2.08 15.38
N VAL A 38 3.46 -1.83 16.66
CA VAL A 38 3.82 -0.57 17.35
C VAL A 38 5.31 -0.26 17.23
N LEU A 39 6.18 -1.28 17.27
CA LEU A 39 7.62 -1.09 17.12
C LEU A 39 7.97 -0.58 15.71
N ASN A 40 7.30 -1.08 14.67
CA ASN A 40 7.50 -0.57 13.31
C ASN A 40 7.07 0.89 13.20
N PHE A 41 5.94 1.28 13.78
CA PHE A 41 5.51 2.68 13.77
C PHE A 41 6.45 3.59 14.56
N GLN A 42 7.01 3.12 15.67
CA GLN A 42 8.02 3.88 16.41
C GLN A 42 9.30 4.07 15.60
N GLU A 43 9.75 3.02 14.90
CA GLU A 43 10.91 3.09 14.01
C GLU A 43 10.68 4.07 12.86
N ILE A 44 9.54 3.97 12.18
CA ILE A 44 9.15 4.90 11.11
C ILE A 44 9.14 6.33 11.64
N LYS A 45 8.51 6.57 12.80
CA LYS A 45 8.47 7.91 13.42
C LYS A 45 9.86 8.46 13.74
N ARG A 46 10.76 7.65 14.31
CA ARG A 46 12.12 8.08 14.66
C ARG A 46 12.95 8.45 13.43
N ASN A 47 12.68 7.82 12.29
CA ASN A 47 13.43 8.01 11.06
C ASN A 47 12.78 8.98 10.07
N SER A 48 11.64 9.60 10.41
CA SER A 48 10.97 10.58 9.58
C SER A 48 11.30 12.02 9.98
N LYS A 49 11.61 12.87 9.00
CA LYS A 49 12.00 14.28 9.18
C LYS A 49 10.82 15.22 9.49
N GLY A 50 9.59 14.72 9.43
CA GLY A 50 8.37 15.48 9.66
C GLY A 50 7.11 14.68 9.30
N ILE A 51 5.95 15.32 9.38
CA ILE A 51 4.66 14.63 9.22
C ILE A 51 4.46 14.05 7.81
N PHE A 52 4.89 14.76 6.76
CA PHE A 52 4.77 14.26 5.39
C PHE A 52 5.69 13.07 5.13
N ASP A 53 6.90 13.11 5.68
CA ASP A 53 7.86 12.01 5.61
C ASP A 53 7.37 10.79 6.42
N LEU A 54 6.72 11.04 7.57
CA LEU A 54 6.05 10.00 8.36
C LEU A 54 4.95 9.31 7.56
N ILE A 55 4.07 10.08 6.92
CA ILE A 55 2.98 9.56 6.09
C ILE A 55 3.56 8.77 4.92
N HIS A 56 4.57 9.31 4.23
CA HIS A 56 5.21 8.66 3.08
C HIS A 56 5.88 7.34 3.47
N ASN A 57 6.65 7.32 4.55
CA ASN A 57 7.31 6.10 5.04
C ASN A 57 6.30 5.07 5.53
N SER A 58 5.23 5.50 6.21
CA SER A 58 4.15 4.60 6.67
C SER A 58 3.41 3.96 5.48
N PHE A 59 3.08 4.75 4.46
CA PHE A 59 2.46 4.25 3.23
C PHE A 59 3.37 3.25 2.51
N THR A 60 4.66 3.59 2.35
CA THR A 60 5.65 2.73 1.70
C THR A 60 5.82 1.40 2.45
N PHE A 61 5.88 1.43 3.78
CA PHE A 61 5.94 0.21 4.60
C PHE A 61 4.68 -0.65 4.44
N GLY A 62 3.49 -0.04 4.51
CA GLY A 62 2.23 -0.75 4.30
C GLY A 62 2.14 -1.40 2.91
N TYR A 63 2.57 -0.69 1.87
CA TYR A 63 2.64 -1.24 0.50
C TYR A 63 3.59 -2.45 0.42
N ALA A 64 4.77 -2.37 1.05
CA ALA A 64 5.71 -3.49 1.11
C ALA A 64 5.14 -4.73 1.81
N GLN A 65 4.36 -4.55 2.88
CA GLN A 65 3.66 -5.66 3.55
C GLN A 65 2.54 -6.23 2.68
N GLY A 66 1.76 -5.38 2.02
CA GLY A 66 0.74 -5.81 1.06
C GLY A 66 1.31 -6.66 -0.08
N MET A 67 2.47 -6.27 -0.62
CA MET A 67 3.17 -7.08 -1.63
C MET A 67 3.62 -8.45 -1.10
N LYS A 68 4.08 -8.53 0.17
CA LYS A 68 4.44 -9.81 0.80
C LYS A 68 3.21 -10.69 1.00
N ALA A 69 2.09 -10.11 1.43
CA ALA A 69 0.82 -10.82 1.59
C ALA A 69 0.35 -11.39 0.25
N ALA A 70 0.26 -10.56 -0.79
CA ALA A 70 -0.15 -10.98 -2.13
C ALA A 70 0.78 -12.08 -2.69
N LYS A 71 2.09 -11.96 -2.50
CA LYS A 71 3.04 -13.00 -2.91
C LYS A 71 2.81 -14.32 -2.18
N ALA A 72 2.51 -14.28 -0.88
CA ALA A 72 2.21 -15.47 -0.11
C ALA A 72 0.88 -16.12 -0.52
N GLU A 73 -0.12 -15.34 -0.88
CA GLU A 73 -1.39 -15.84 -1.44
C GLU A 73 -1.16 -16.58 -2.77
N ILE A 74 -0.39 -15.98 -3.68
CA ILE A 74 0.00 -16.63 -4.95
C ILE A 74 0.72 -17.96 -4.69
N GLN A 75 1.66 -17.99 -3.75
CA GLN A 75 2.42 -19.21 -3.40
C GLN A 75 1.55 -20.30 -2.77
N ARG A 76 0.42 -19.94 -2.14
CA ARG A 76 -0.55 -20.88 -1.58
C ARG A 76 -1.52 -21.45 -2.62
N GLY A 77 -1.34 -21.11 -3.90
CA GLY A 77 -2.27 -21.49 -4.97
C GLY A 77 -3.48 -20.57 -5.07
N GLY A 78 -3.42 -19.38 -4.45
CA GLY A 78 -4.39 -18.31 -4.69
C GLY A 78 -4.30 -17.85 -6.15
N VAL A 79 -5.45 -17.78 -6.80
CA VAL A 79 -5.63 -17.39 -8.21
C VAL A 79 -5.22 -15.94 -8.45
#